data_AF-A0AAV9C9P6-F1
#
_entry.id   AF-A0AAV9C9P6-F1
#
_cell.length_a   1.000
_cell.length_b   1.000
_cell.length_c   1.000
_cell.angle_alpha   90.00
_cell.angle_beta   90.00
_cell.angle_gamma   90.00
#
_symmetry.space_group_name_H-M   'P 1'
#
loop_
_entity.id
_entity.type
_entity.pdbx_description
1 polymer ?
#
loop_
_entity_poly.entity_id
_entity_poly.type
_entity_poly.pdbx_seq_one_letter_code
_entity_poly.pdbx_strand_id
1 'polypeptide(L)' 'MYNVVGVPVTSVASRAAVAGVHFTTFHDEQSAGCFASAHRYLTGRPGVLLTISGPGCVHGLANAAVNAWSTLMISG' A
#
# COMPACT_ATOMS: atom_id res chain seq x y z
N MET A 1 -0.49 -2.92 6.74
CA MET A 1 -0.33 -3.07 5.28
C MET A 1 -1.63 -2.62 4.62
N TYR A 2 -1.56 -1.93 3.49
CA TYR A 2 -2.73 -1.38 2.79
C TYR A 2 -2.90 -2.11 1.48
N ASN A 3 -4.06 -2.68 1.22
CA ASN A 3 -4.28 -3.48 0.02
C ASN A 3 -5.51 -3.03 -0.77
N VAL A 4 -5.43 -3.18 -2.09
CA VAL A 4 -6.60 -3.27 -2.96
C VAL A 4 -6.72 -4.73 -3.39
N VAL A 5 -7.90 -5.31 -3.22
CA VAL A 5 -8.11 -6.75 -3.47
C VAL A 5 -8.04 -7.02 -4.96
N GLY A 6 -7.04 -7.79 -5.40
CA GLY A 6 -6.92 -8.28 -6.77
C GLY A 6 -5.98 -9.49 -6.87
N VAL A 7 -6.24 -10.35 -7.86
CA VAL A 7 -5.46 -11.56 -8.16
C VAL A 7 -4.28 -11.10 -9.05
N PRO A 8 -3.14 -10.69 -8.46
CA PRO A 8 -2.10 -11.62 -8.00
C PRO A 8 -1.58 -11.38 -6.57
N VAL A 9 -1.95 -10.26 -5.92
CA VAL A 9 -1.45 -9.86 -4.59
C VAL A 9 -2.09 -10.64 -3.45
N THR A 10 -3.14 -11.42 -3.73
CA THR A 10 -3.77 -12.35 -2.78
C THR A 10 -2.78 -13.31 -2.15
N SER A 11 -1.79 -13.82 -2.90
CA SER A 11 -0.79 -14.76 -2.34
C SER A 11 0.08 -14.13 -1.25
N VAL A 12 0.51 -12.89 -1.44
CA VAL A 12 1.31 -12.11 -0.47
C VAL A 12 0.43 -11.69 0.70
N ALA A 13 -0.79 -11.22 0.42
CA ALA A 13 -1.76 -10.86 1.46
C ALA A 13 -2.11 -12.05 2.35
N SER A 14 -2.35 -13.24 1.79
CA SER A 14 -2.63 -14.46 2.56
C SER A 14 -1.47 -14.87 3.46
N ARG A 15 -0.22 -14.84 2.96
CA ARG A 15 0.96 -15.17 3.78
C ARG A 15 1.18 -14.16 4.90
N ALA A 16 1.00 -12.88 4.60
CA ALA A 16 1.22 -11.84 5.58
C ALA A 16 0.05 -11.74 6.59
N ALA A 17 -1.17 -12.19 6.24
CA ALA A 17 -2.26 -12.42 7.20
C ALA A 17 -1.93 -13.57 8.16
N VAL A 18 -1.36 -14.67 7.67
CA VAL A 18 -0.87 -15.77 8.52
C VAL A 18 0.27 -15.30 9.44
N ALA A 19 1.10 -14.36 9.00
CA ALA A 19 2.14 -13.73 9.81
C ALA A 19 1.60 -12.70 10.85
N GLY A 20 0.28 -12.53 10.96
CA GLY A 20 -0.34 -11.62 11.92
C GLY A 20 -0.27 -10.13 11.54
N VAL A 21 0.00 -9.80 10.27
CA VAL A 21 0.04 -8.41 9.82
C VAL A 21 -1.39 -7.89 9.67
N HIS A 22 -1.67 -6.70 10.20
CA HIS A 22 -2.96 -6.04 9.96
C HIS A 22 -3.03 -5.46 8.55
N PHE A 23 -4.11 -5.82 7.84
CA PHE A 23 -4.45 -5.31 6.51
C PHE A 23 -5.62 -4.36 6.59
N THR A 24 -5.52 -3.23 5.90
CA THR A 24 -6.66 -2.34 5.65
C THR A 24 -6.90 -2.29 4.16
N THR A 25 -8.06 -2.80 3.76
CA THR A 25 -8.49 -2.87 2.36
C THR A 25 -9.14 -1.56 1.94
N PHE A 26 -8.81 -1.09 0.74
CA PHE A 26 -9.46 0.05 0.09
C PHE A 26 -10.13 -0.39 -1.21
N HIS A 27 -11.15 0.37 -1.62
CA HIS A 27 -11.82 0.18 -2.91
C HIS A 27 -11.00 0.71 -4.09
N ASP A 28 -10.15 1.70 -3.86
CA ASP A 28 -9.39 2.40 -4.89
C ASP A 28 -7.90 2.44 -4.52
N GLU A 29 -7.06 2.22 -5.53
CA GLU A 29 -5.60 2.14 -5.37
C GLU A 29 -4.96 3.49 -5.04
N GLN A 30 -5.50 4.59 -5.57
CA GLN A 30 -5.01 5.94 -5.27
C GLN A 30 -5.29 6.29 -3.81
N SER A 31 -6.47 5.91 -3.31
CA SER A 31 -6.82 6.06 -1.89
C SER A 31 -5.89 5.26 -0.99
N ALA A 32 -5.61 4.00 -1.35
CA ALA A 32 -4.68 3.15 -0.62
C ALA A 32 -3.26 3.73 -0.60
N GLY A 33 -2.76 4.22 -1.74
CA GLY A 33 -1.42 4.80 -1.86
C GLY A 33 -1.27 6.11 -1.09
N CYS A 34 -2.28 6.99 -1.19
CA CYS A 34 -2.33 8.22 -0.41
C CYS A 34 -2.34 7.90 1.09
N PHE A 35 -3.18 6.95 1.53
CA PHE A 35 -3.22 6.54 2.93
C PHE A 35 -1.91 5.92 3.42
N ALA A 36 -1.26 5.07 2.62
CA ALA A 36 0.03 4.48 2.98
C ALA A 36 1.10 5.55 3.24
N SER A 37 1.10 6.60 2.41
CA SER A 37 2.02 7.73 2.52
C SER A 37 1.68 8.64 3.72
N ALA A 38 0.39 8.91 3.97
CA ALA A 38 -0.07 9.66 5.15
C ALA A 38 0.15 8.90 6.47
N HIS A 39 0.00 7.57 6.46
CA HIS A 39 0.29 6.74 7.62
C HIS A 39 1.76 6.85 8.03
N ARG A 40 2.69 6.96 7.07
CA ARG A 40 4.09 7.25 7.37
C ARG A 40 4.25 8.60 8.07
N TYR A 41 3.60 9.63 7.56
CA TYR A 41 3.64 10.95 8.18
C TYR A 41 3.15 10.91 9.64
N LEU A 42 2.03 10.23 9.90
CA LEU A 42 1.41 10.18 11.22
C LEU A 42 2.12 9.26 12.22
N THR A 43 2.67 8.13 11.76
CA THR A 43 3.25 7.11 12.67
C THR A 43 4.78 7.09 12.68
N GLY A 44 5.42 7.79 11.73
CA GLY A 44 6.87 7.73 11.52
C GLY A 44 7.36 6.38 10.96
N ARG A 45 6.48 5.39 10.77
CA ARG A 45 6.82 4.04 10.30
C ARG A 45 6.49 3.91 8.82
N PRO A 46 7.32 3.22 8.01
CA PRO A 46 7.06 3.08 6.58
C PRO A 46 5.70 2.40 6.34
N GLY A 47 4.86 3.06 5.54
CA GLY A 47 3.61 2.48 5.05
C GLY A 47 3.92 1.44 3.97
N VAL A 48 3.26 0.28 4.03
CA VAL A 48 3.40 -0.77 3.02
C VAL A 48 2.12 -0.84 2.19
N LEU A 49 2.22 -0.56 0.89
CA LEU A 49 1.14 -0.62 -0.09
C LEU A 49 1.24 -1.89 -0.93
N LEU A 50 0.16 -2.67 -0.99
CA LEU A 50 -0.04 -3.85 -1.82
C LEU A 50 -1.09 -3.53 -2.89
N THR A 51 -0.70 -3.54 -4.14
CA THR A 51 -1.62 -3.18 -5.24
C THR A 51 -1.42 -4.11 -6.42
N ILE A 52 -2.43 -4.18 -7.30
CA ILE A 52 -2.29 -4.83 -8.60
C ILE A 52 -1.65 -3.85 -9.57
N SER A 53 -0.97 -4.32 -10.62
CA SER A 53 -0.39 -3.46 -11.66
C SER A 53 -1.47 -2.56 -12.29
N GLY A 54 -1.65 -1.35 -11.73
CA GLY A 54 -2.72 -0.42 -12.06
C GLY A 54 -2.30 1.03 -11.85
N PRO A 55 -3.08 2.01 -12.36
CA PRO A 55 -2.71 3.43 -12.34
C PRO A 55 -2.58 4.02 -10.93
N GLY A 56 -3.15 3.39 -9.89
CA GLY A 56 -2.98 3.87 -8.52
C GLY A 56 -1.59 3.65 -7.93
N CYS A 57 -0.79 2.76 -8.52
CA CYS A 57 0.66 2.63 -8.28
C CYS A 57 1.36 3.99 -8.40
N VAL A 58 1.07 4.70 -9.49
CA VAL A 58 1.78 5.93 -9.86
C VAL A 58 1.41 7.06 -8.92
N HIS A 59 0.12 7.20 -8.59
CA HIS A 59 -0.35 8.28 -7.72
C HIS A 59 0.15 8.14 -6.28
N GLY A 60 0.10 6.92 -5.72
CA GLY A 60 0.59 6.68 -4.36
C GLY A 60 2.09 6.94 -4.23
N LEU A 61 2.87 6.51 -5.23
CA LEU A 61 4.32 6.70 -5.23
C LEU A 61 4.70 8.15 -5.53
N ALA A 62 4.00 8.83 -6.44
CA ALA A 62 4.23 10.25 -6.73
C ALA A 62 4.01 11.11 -5.48
N ASN A 63 2.93 10.88 -4.73
CA ASN A 63 2.67 11.61 -3.49
C ASN A 63 3.76 11.34 -2.43
N ALA A 64 4.19 10.09 -2.30
CA ALA A 64 5.27 9.73 -1.40
C ALA A 64 6.62 10.36 -1.83
N ALA A 65 6.92 10.39 -3.13
CA ALA A 65 8.14 10.97 -3.68
C ALA A 65 8.20 12.49 -3.50
N VAL A 66 7.10 13.19 -3.78
CA VAL A 66 7.00 14.66 -3.61
C VAL A 66 7.16 15.05 -2.14
N ASN A 67 6.59 14.28 -1.22
CA ASN A 67 6.66 14.56 0.21
C ASN A 67 7.88 13.93 0.93
N ALA A 68 8.78 13.27 0.19
CA ALA A 68 9.89 12.49 0.75
C ALA A 68 9.47 11.49 1.84
N TRP A 69 8.25 10.95 1.73
CA TRP A 69 7.72 9.97 2.67
C TRP A 69 8.15 8.57 2.26
N SER A 70 8.76 7.87 3.21
CA SER A 70 9.23 6.51 2.98
C SER A 70 8.04 5.53 3.01
N THR A 71 7.68 5.06 1.82
CA THR A 71 6.59 4.12 1.55
C THR A 71 7.17 2.93 0.78
N LEU A 72 6.85 1.71 1.19
CA LEU A 72 7.23 0.48 0.48
C LEU A 72 6.04 0.01 -0.36
N MET A 73 6.24 -0.14 -1.66
CA MET A 73 5.21 -0.61 -2.57
C MET A 73 5.54 -2.01 -3.07
N ILE A 74 4.56 -2.91 -2.99
CA ILE A 74 4.61 -4.27 -3.51
C ILE A 74 3.49 -4.39 -4.55
N SER A 75 3.87 -4.37 -5.83
CA SER A 75 2.95 -4.61 -6.95
C SER A 75 3.06 -6.04 -7.43
N GLY A 76 1.92 -6.66 -7.72
CA GLY A 76 1.83 -7.83 -8.60
C GLY A 76 1.81 -7.44 -10.06
#